data_AF-A0A349DST1-F1
#
_entry.id   AF-A0A349DST1-F1
#
_cell.length_a   1.000
_cell.length_b   1.000
_cell.length_c   1.000
_cell.angle_alpha   90.00
_cell.angle_beta   90.00
_cell.angle_gamma   90.00
#
_symmetry.space_group_name_H-M   'P 1'
#
loop_
_entity.id
_entity.type
_entity.pdbx_description
1 polymer ?
#
loop_
_entity_poly.entity_id
_entity_poly.type
_entity_poly.pdbx_seq_one_letter_code
_entity_poly.pdbx_strand_id
1 'polypeptide(L)'
;MKKSLFKKLLLLIILVSGVYLLQASQSRIKPPTIVNNKGYVISGNNIQFIYLAAKPVGRVYVVGNFMGWKKQHPAWEMHYDRHQKAYLLTVPMHKVKQPTRSFYEFTFLVNNRYLDAAKGAPNTIYCAGYGYRYVIREL
;
A
#
# COMPACT_ATOMS: atom_id res chain seq x y z
N MET A 1 13.28 33.06 49.35
CA MET A 1 13.88 32.16 48.32
C MET A 1 14.66 32.99 47.30
N LYS A 2 15.96 32.71 47.10
CA LYS A 2 16.87 33.52 46.26
C LYS A 2 16.47 33.40 44.77
N LYS A 3 15.96 34.50 44.20
CA LYS A 3 15.52 34.67 42.79
C LYS A 3 16.55 34.22 41.72
N SER A 4 17.82 34.08 42.10
CA SER A 4 18.92 33.65 41.22
C SER A 4 18.88 32.15 40.85
N LEU A 5 18.44 31.28 41.77
CA LEU A 5 18.38 29.83 41.52
C LEU A 5 17.27 29.45 40.53
N PHE A 6 16.15 30.18 40.56
CA PHE A 6 15.01 29.94 39.68
C PHE A 6 15.33 30.24 38.21
N LYS A 7 16.14 31.27 37.94
CA LYS A 7 16.57 31.62 36.57
C LYS A 7 17.51 30.57 35.97
N LYS A 8 18.41 29.99 36.77
CA LYS A 8 19.33 28.94 36.32
C LYS A 8 18.61 27.62 36.03
N LEU A 9 17.60 27.28 36.82
CA LEU A 9 16.77 26.09 36.61
C LEU A 9 15.90 26.21 35.35
N LEU A 10 15.31 27.39 35.11
CA LEU A 10 14.49 27.64 33.92
C LEU A 10 15.31 27.56 32.62
N LEU A 11 16.55 28.06 32.63
CA LEU A 11 17.44 28.00 31.47
C LEU A 11 17.85 26.55 31.11
N LEU A 12 18.05 25.70 32.13
CA LEU A 12 18.40 24.30 31.95
C LEU A 12 17.23 23.50 31.34
N ILE A 13 15.99 23.80 31.76
CA ILE A 13 14.78 23.15 31.23
C ILE A 13 14.59 23.50 29.74
N ILE A 14 14.85 24.76 29.34
CA ILE A 14 14.74 25.18 27.94
C ILE A 14 15.80 24.49 27.06
N LEU A 15 17.03 24.33 27.56
CA LEU A 15 18.11 23.66 26.83
C LEU A 15 17.88 22.15 26.66
N VAL A 16 17.33 21.46 27.67
CA VAL A 16 17.02 20.01 27.57
C VAL A 16 15.80 19.76 26.66
N SER A 17 14.87 20.70 26.59
CA SER A 17 13.69 20.62 25.71
C SER A 17 14.03 20.80 24.22
N GLY A 18 15.07 21.59 23.91
CA GLY A 18 15.52 21.78 22.53
C GLY A 18 16.16 20.53 21.90
N VAL A 19 16.81 19.69 22.70
CA VAL A 19 17.48 18.46 22.21
C VAL A 19 16.44 17.38 21.85
N TYR A 20 15.31 17.32 22.56
CA TYR A 20 14.23 16.36 22.25
C TYR A 20 13.45 16.68 20.96
N LEU A 21 13.33 17.96 20.59
CA LEU A 21 12.65 18.36 19.35
C LEU A 21 13.47 18.08 18.09
N LEU A 22 14.80 18.04 18.20
CA LEU A 22 15.68 17.73 17.05
C LEU A 22 15.72 16.23 16.74
N GLN A 23 15.61 15.36 17.74
CA GLN A 23 15.68 13.91 17.54
C GLN A 23 14.37 13.31 16.99
N ALA A 24 13.23 13.97 17.21
CA ALA A 24 11.94 13.57 16.65
C ALA A 24 11.79 13.80 15.13
N SER A 25 12.67 14.60 14.52
CA SER A 25 12.62 14.89 13.07
C SER A 25 13.43 13.92 12.20
N GLN A 26 14.23 13.01 12.79
CA GLN A 26 15.17 12.16 12.05
C GLN A 26 14.70 10.72 11.84
N SER A 27 13.56 10.30 12.36
CA SER A 27 12.94 9.01 12.03
C SER A 27 12.13 9.09 10.73
N ARG A 28 12.72 9.64 9.64
CA ARG A 28 12.29 9.26 8.29
C ARG A 28 12.78 7.84 8.05
N ILE A 29 12.06 6.87 8.63
CA ILE A 29 12.15 5.48 8.22
C ILE A 29 11.82 5.48 6.74
N LYS A 30 12.85 5.28 5.91
CA LYS A 30 12.68 5.08 4.47
C LYS A 30 11.67 3.93 4.35
N PRO A 31 10.51 4.13 3.69
CA PRO A 31 9.55 3.04 3.53
C PRO A 31 10.30 1.84 2.96
N PRO A 32 10.12 0.63 3.52
CA PRO A 32 10.78 -0.55 2.98
C PRO A 32 10.46 -0.63 1.49
N THR A 33 11.48 -0.85 0.65
CA THR A 33 11.26 -1.13 -0.77
C THR A 33 10.38 -2.36 -0.86
N ILE A 34 9.12 -2.19 -1.25
CA ILE A 34 8.18 -3.30 -1.31
C ILE A 34 8.52 -4.16 -2.53
N VAL A 35 9.28 -5.23 -2.32
CA VAL A 35 9.40 -6.32 -3.30
C VAL A 35 8.18 -7.20 -3.11
N ASN A 36 7.14 -6.97 -3.91
CA ASN A 36 5.91 -7.76 -3.82
C ASN A 36 5.55 -8.40 -5.14
N ASN A 37 5.91 -9.68 -5.26
CA ASN A 37 5.53 -10.49 -6.42
C ASN A 37 4.06 -10.95 -6.34
N LYS A 38 3.37 -10.81 -5.20
CA LYS A 38 1.96 -11.20 -5.02
C LYS A 38 0.94 -10.20 -5.56
N GLY A 39 1.37 -8.97 -5.84
CA GLY A 39 0.48 -7.87 -6.23
C GLY A 39 -0.36 -7.29 -5.09
N TYR A 40 -0.25 -7.79 -3.85
CA TYR A 40 -0.91 -7.23 -2.67
C TYR A 40 -0.20 -7.59 -1.34
N VAL A 41 -0.41 -6.78 -0.30
CA VAL A 41 -0.01 -7.04 1.09
C VAL A 41 -1.24 -6.89 1.99
N ILE A 42 -1.41 -7.77 2.97
CA ILE A 42 -2.41 -7.61 4.03
C ILE A 42 -1.73 -7.00 5.25
N SER A 43 -2.31 -5.94 5.81
CA SER A 43 -1.82 -5.29 7.03
C SER A 43 -3.01 -4.89 7.90
N GLY A 44 -3.18 -5.59 9.02
CA GLY A 44 -4.36 -5.46 9.88
C GLY A 44 -5.65 -5.69 9.09
N ASN A 45 -6.58 -4.73 9.17
CA ASN A 45 -7.89 -4.80 8.51
C ASN A 45 -7.89 -4.26 7.07
N ASN A 46 -6.72 -4.09 6.46
CA ASN A 46 -6.58 -3.51 5.13
C ASN A 46 -5.80 -4.43 4.19
N ILE A 47 -6.10 -4.28 2.90
CA ILE A 47 -5.36 -4.88 1.79
C ILE A 47 -4.77 -3.72 0.99
N GLN A 48 -3.46 -3.71 0.81
CA GLN A 48 -2.78 -2.80 -0.09
C GLN A 48 -2.42 -3.55 -1.37
N PHE A 49 -3.03 -3.16 -2.48
CA PHE A 49 -2.66 -3.61 -3.82
C PHE A 49 -1.47 -2.82 -4.33
N ILE A 50 -0.55 -3.52 -5.00
CA ILE A 50 0.75 -2.99 -5.40
C ILE A 50 1.06 -3.42 -6.83
N TYR A 51 1.23 -2.44 -7.72
CA TYR A 51 1.69 -2.65 -9.09
C TYR A 51 3.00 -1.89 -9.29
N LEU A 52 4.12 -2.62 -9.40
CA LEU A 52 5.45 -2.03 -9.57
C LEU A 52 5.58 -1.39 -10.96
N ALA A 53 6.05 -0.14 -11.00
CA ALA A 53 6.27 0.60 -12.23
C ALA A 53 7.40 1.62 -12.06
N ALA A 54 8.51 1.44 -12.79
CA ALA A 54 9.68 2.33 -12.69
C ALA A 54 9.38 3.80 -13.04
N LYS A 55 8.32 4.04 -13.81
CA LYS A 55 7.77 5.35 -14.19
C LYS A 55 6.24 5.27 -14.28
N PRO A 56 5.51 6.39 -14.22
CA PRO A 56 4.07 6.41 -14.46
C PRO A 56 3.73 5.83 -15.84
N VAL A 57 2.67 5.02 -15.89
CA VAL A 57 2.18 4.35 -17.11
C VAL A 57 0.76 4.74 -17.50
N GLY A 58 0.21 5.81 -16.91
CA GLY A 58 -1.17 6.25 -17.12
C GLY A 58 -2.10 5.80 -15.99
N ARG A 59 -3.34 5.45 -16.34
CA ARG A 59 -4.37 5.04 -15.35
C ARG A 59 -4.26 3.56 -15.08
N VAL A 60 -4.23 3.21 -13.79
CA VAL A 60 -4.11 1.83 -13.31
C VAL A 60 -5.26 1.57 -12.35
N TYR A 61 -5.92 0.43 -12.53
CA TYR A 61 -6.99 -0.02 -11.63
C TYR A 61 -6.73 -1.43 -11.15
N VAL A 62 -7.20 -1.74 -9.96
CA VAL A 62 -7.41 -3.13 -9.52
C VAL A 62 -8.76 -3.59 -10.05
N VAL A 63 -8.80 -4.76 -10.67
CA VAL A 63 -10.06 -5.35 -11.17
C VAL A 63 -10.13 -6.79 -10.70
N GLY A 64 -11.22 -7.18 -10.05
CA GLY A 64 -11.37 -8.53 -9.52
C GLY A 64 -12.81 -9.00 -9.36
N ASN A 65 -12.97 -10.26 -8.96
CA ASN A 65 -14.30 -10.86 -8.79
C ASN A 65 -15.13 -10.18 -7.67
N PHE A 66 -14.48 -9.63 -6.63
CA PHE A 66 -15.10 -8.91 -5.52
C PHE A 66 -15.81 -7.61 -5.92
N MET A 67 -15.46 -7.04 -7.07
CA MET A 67 -16.12 -5.87 -7.65
C MET A 67 -16.85 -6.18 -8.97
N GLY A 68 -16.98 -7.46 -9.32
CA GLY A 68 -17.74 -7.93 -10.48
C GLY A 68 -17.08 -7.62 -11.83
N TRP A 69 -15.74 -7.58 -11.88
CA TRP A 69 -14.96 -7.29 -13.10
C TRP A 69 -15.28 -5.97 -13.86
N LYS A 70 -16.03 -5.04 -13.24
CA LYS A 70 -16.22 -3.66 -13.69
C LYS A 70 -14.87 -2.96 -13.98
N LYS A 71 -14.71 -2.52 -15.22
CA LYS A 71 -13.54 -1.73 -15.65
C LYS A 71 -13.62 -0.32 -15.11
N GLN A 72 -12.44 0.28 -14.84
CA GLN A 72 -12.26 1.71 -14.54
C GLN A 72 -13.14 2.25 -13.39
N HIS A 73 -13.47 1.40 -12.40
CA HIS A 73 -14.27 1.83 -11.26
C HIS A 73 -13.47 2.80 -10.38
N PRO A 74 -13.96 4.03 -10.07
CA PRO A 74 -13.16 5.05 -9.38
C PRO A 74 -12.61 4.63 -8.01
N ALA A 75 -13.41 3.90 -7.22
CA ALA A 75 -12.97 3.37 -5.92
C ALA A 75 -11.83 2.32 -6.00
N TRP A 76 -11.47 1.89 -7.22
CA TRP A 76 -10.42 0.91 -7.48
C TRP A 76 -9.28 1.49 -8.35
N GLU A 77 -9.26 2.82 -8.55
CA GLU A 77 -8.15 3.50 -9.20
C GLU A 77 -6.94 3.53 -8.26
N MET A 78 -5.77 3.19 -8.78
CA MET A 78 -4.52 3.17 -8.04
C MET A 78 -3.74 4.47 -8.25
N HIS A 79 -3.00 4.89 -7.23
CA HIS A 79 -2.20 6.12 -7.28
C HIS A 79 -0.70 5.80 -7.37
N TYR A 80 0.00 6.49 -8.26
CA TYR A 80 1.44 6.33 -8.40
C TYR A 80 2.21 7.02 -7.29
N ASP A 81 3.01 6.27 -6.55
CA ASP A 81 3.98 6.75 -5.58
C ASP A 81 5.37 6.76 -6.22
N ARG A 82 5.95 7.97 -6.34
CA ARG A 82 7.28 8.18 -6.95
C ARG A 82 8.43 7.61 -6.11
N HIS A 83 8.29 7.61 -4.79
CA HIS A 83 9.32 7.11 -3.89
C HIS A 83 9.37 5.57 -3.91
N GLN A 84 8.20 4.95 -3.97
CA GLN A 84 8.07 3.49 -4.02
C GLN A 84 8.16 2.91 -5.44
N LYS A 85 8.09 3.77 -6.48
CA LYS A 85 8.05 3.38 -7.89
C LYS A 85 6.97 2.31 -8.15
N ALA A 86 5.77 2.59 -7.64
CA ALA A 86 4.65 1.67 -7.69
C ALA A 86 3.32 2.43 -7.71
N TYR A 87 2.31 1.80 -8.28
CA TYR A 87 0.92 2.17 -8.07
C TYR A 87 0.39 1.44 -6.85
N LEU A 88 -0.27 2.18 -5.96
CA LEU A 88 -0.76 1.70 -4.68
C LEU A 88 -2.25 1.99 -4.53
N LEU A 89 -2.96 1.05 -3.93
CA LEU A 89 -4.34 1.24 -3.48
C LEU A 89 -4.54 0.45 -2.19
N THR A 90 -4.85 1.15 -1.11
CA THR A 90 -5.23 0.52 0.17
C THR A 90 -6.74 0.53 0.31
N VAL A 91 -7.34 -0.63 0.54
CA VAL A 91 -8.77 -0.79 0.80
C VAL A 91 -9.02 -1.56 2.09
N PRO A 92 -10.12 -1.29 2.79
CA PRO A 92 -10.56 -2.15 3.88
C PRO A 92 -10.83 -3.58 3.40
N MET A 93 -10.44 -4.57 4.19
CA MET A 93 -10.58 -5.99 3.86
C MET A 93 -12.05 -6.38 3.56
N HIS A 94 -13.02 -5.78 4.25
CA HIS A 94 -14.46 -6.01 4.03
C HIS A 94 -14.96 -5.56 2.65
N LYS A 95 -14.18 -4.76 1.90
CA LYS A 95 -14.51 -4.41 0.50
C LYS A 95 -14.14 -5.51 -0.50
N VAL A 96 -13.26 -6.42 -0.10
CA VAL A 96 -12.81 -7.56 -0.91
C VAL A 96 -13.48 -8.85 -0.43
N LYS A 97 -13.50 -9.07 0.89
CA LYS A 97 -14.04 -10.27 1.52
C LYS A 97 -15.55 -10.38 1.31
N GLN A 98 -16.00 -11.49 0.73
CA GLN A 98 -17.40 -11.86 0.54
C GLN A 98 -17.67 -13.17 1.29
N PRO A 99 -18.73 -13.27 2.12
CA PRO A 99 -18.93 -14.39 3.04
C PRO A 99 -18.92 -15.79 2.40
N THR A 100 -19.30 -15.90 1.13
CA THR A 100 -19.48 -17.17 0.42
C THR A 100 -18.28 -17.60 -0.44
N ARG A 101 -17.18 -16.83 -0.44
CA ARG A 101 -16.02 -17.09 -1.31
C ARG A 101 -14.80 -17.53 -0.51
N SER A 102 -14.19 -18.62 -0.98
CA SER A 102 -12.93 -19.16 -0.44
C SER A 102 -11.67 -18.53 -1.03
N PHE A 103 -11.79 -17.78 -2.14
CA PHE A 103 -10.69 -17.03 -2.74
C PHE A 103 -11.19 -15.88 -3.63
N TYR A 104 -10.30 -14.93 -3.88
CA TYR A 104 -10.57 -13.70 -4.62
C TYR A 104 -9.55 -13.51 -5.73
N GLU A 105 -10.01 -13.49 -6.97
CA GLU A 105 -9.17 -13.27 -8.14
C GLU A 105 -9.13 -11.80 -8.49
N PHE A 106 -7.95 -11.32 -8.89
CA PHE A 106 -7.80 -9.98 -9.43
C PHE A 106 -6.65 -9.88 -10.46
N THR A 107 -6.66 -8.77 -11.18
CA THR A 107 -5.54 -8.30 -11.99
C THR A 107 -5.50 -6.76 -12.00
N PHE A 108 -4.49 -6.21 -12.66
CA PHE A 108 -4.38 -4.79 -12.96
C PHE A 108 -4.90 -4.48 -14.37
N LEU A 109 -5.66 -3.41 -14.47
CA LEU A 109 -6.08 -2.82 -15.75
C LEU A 109 -5.25 -1.55 -15.98
N VAL A 110 -4.35 -1.57 -16.97
CA VAL A 110 -3.48 -0.44 -17.32
C VAL A 110 -3.90 0.10 -18.68
N ASN A 111 -4.28 1.37 -18.76
CA ASN A 111 -4.76 2.01 -20.00
C ASN A 111 -5.80 1.13 -20.75
N ASN A 112 -6.78 0.63 -20.00
CA ASN A 112 -7.86 -0.24 -20.49
C ASN A 112 -7.43 -1.63 -21.00
N ARG A 113 -6.22 -2.08 -20.70
CA ARG A 113 -5.74 -3.44 -21.00
C ARG A 113 -5.54 -4.24 -19.71
N TYR A 114 -6.11 -5.43 -19.67
CA TYR A 114 -5.83 -6.36 -18.57
C TYR A 114 -4.38 -6.82 -18.69
N LEU A 115 -3.67 -6.80 -17.58
CA LEU A 115 -2.37 -7.44 -17.48
C LEU A 115 -2.53 -8.87 -17.00
N ASP A 116 -1.59 -9.72 -17.38
CA ASP A 116 -1.45 -11.01 -16.73
C ASP A 116 -0.64 -10.84 -15.45
N ALA A 117 -1.04 -11.57 -14.42
CA ALA A 117 -0.21 -11.73 -13.24
C ALA A 117 1.11 -12.40 -13.63
N ALA A 118 2.19 -12.06 -12.93
CA ALA A 118 3.49 -12.69 -13.18
C ALA A 118 3.39 -14.20 -12.93
N LYS A 119 3.65 -15.04 -13.96
CA LYS A 119 3.51 -16.50 -13.90
C LYS A 119 4.26 -17.17 -12.72
N GLY A 120 5.36 -16.57 -12.27
CA GLY A 120 6.17 -17.06 -11.13
C GLY A 120 5.75 -16.52 -9.77
N ALA A 121 4.69 -15.72 -9.68
CA ALA A 121 4.18 -15.23 -8.42
C ALA A 121 3.54 -16.35 -7.59
N PRO A 122 3.72 -16.37 -6.26
CA PRO A 122 3.32 -17.52 -5.43
C PRO A 122 1.81 -17.69 -5.27
N ASN A 123 1.01 -16.72 -5.74
CA ASN A 123 -0.43 -16.66 -5.57
C ASN A 123 -1.15 -16.48 -6.92
N THR A 124 -0.70 -17.16 -7.97
CA THR A 124 -1.35 -17.06 -9.29
C THR A 124 -2.14 -18.30 -9.66
N ILE A 125 -3.23 -18.08 -10.39
CA ILE A 125 -3.98 -19.11 -11.09
C ILE A 125 -4.00 -18.80 -12.58
N TYR A 126 -3.94 -19.84 -13.40
CA TYR A 126 -4.19 -19.72 -14.84
C TYR A 126 -5.65 -20.05 -15.13
N CYS A 127 -6.32 -19.19 -15.89
CA CYS A 127 -7.68 -19.43 -16.33
C CYS A 127 -7.74 -19.38 -17.87
N ALA A 128 -8.32 -20.44 -18.45
CA ALA A 128 -8.53 -20.52 -19.88
C ALA A 128 -9.44 -19.37 -20.35
N GLY A 129 -8.99 -18.64 -21.37
CA GLY A 129 -9.73 -17.52 -21.97
C GLY A 129 -9.32 -16.13 -21.46
N TYR A 130 -8.61 -16.01 -20.33
CA TYR A 130 -8.20 -14.69 -19.82
C TYR A 130 -6.83 -14.63 -19.12
N GLY A 131 -6.08 -15.74 -19.05
CA GLY A 131 -4.65 -15.72 -18.67
C GLY A 131 -4.39 -15.88 -17.18
N TYR A 132 -3.25 -15.35 -16.71
CA TYR A 132 -2.85 -15.45 -15.30
C TYR A 132 -3.49 -14.37 -14.43
N ARG A 133 -3.99 -14.75 -13.26
CA ARG A 133 -4.62 -13.87 -12.26
C ARG A 133 -3.97 -14.04 -10.90
N TYR A 134 -3.88 -12.94 -10.15
CA TYR A 134 -3.51 -12.99 -8.74
C TYR A 134 -4.71 -13.49 -7.93
N VAL A 135 -4.42 -14.25 -6.87
CA VAL A 135 -5.41 -14.82 -5.96
C VAL A 135 -5.10 -14.37 -4.55
N ILE A 136 -6.16 -14.02 -3.81
CA ILE A 136 -6.12 -13.77 -2.38
C ILE A 136 -6.92 -14.88 -1.70
N ARG A 137 -6.30 -15.63 -0.79
CA ARG A 137 -6.94 -16.72 -0.03
C ARG A 137 -7.05 -16.44 1.47
N GLU A 138 -6.31 -15.45 1.95
CA GLU A 138 -6.03 -15.22 3.38
C GLU A 138 -6.92 -14.10 3.98
N LEU A 139 -8.20 -13.99 3.59
CA LEU A 139 -9.11 -12.92 4.04
C LEU A 139 -10.09 -13.33 5.13
#